data_AF-A0A0Q4JI42-F1
#
_entry.id   AF-A0A0Q4JI42-F1
#
_cell.length_a   1.000
_cell.length_b   1.000
_cell.length_c   1.000
_cell.angle_alpha   90.00
_cell.angle_beta   90.00
_cell.angle_gamma   90.00
#
_symmetry.space_group_name_H-M   'P 1'
#
loop_
_entity.id
_entity.type
_entity.pdbx_description
1 polymer ?
#
loop_
_entity_poly.entity_id
_entity_poly.type
_entity_poly.pdbx_seq_one_letter_code
_entity_poly.pdbx_strand_id
1 'polypeptide(L)'
;MEYLADETPADRLYLKGLAIRYERHFGLWMPIMWHLALRGHTGAMIELADWFSTDNSAKSFGTPADPFSAAGLYRRAHRKGDARAANNAAMSCFNRNDMTGYRRWLGRAAKAGDPSAGTQLRNFETRLWHAAARKVGRLRPEQKRDEFA
;
A
#
# COMPACT_ATOMS: atom_id res chain seq x y z
N MET A 1 2.23 7.42 -14.70
CA MET A 1 2.59 6.08 -15.19
C MET A 1 4.08 5.94 -15.11
N GLU A 2 4.58 4.92 -14.43
CA GLU A 2 5.98 4.51 -14.54
C GLU A 2 6.22 4.11 -16.00
N TYR A 3 7.18 4.75 -16.67
CA TYR A 3 7.68 4.27 -17.95
C TYR A 3 8.49 3.00 -17.67
N LEU A 4 7.79 1.86 -17.54
CA LEU A 4 8.44 0.56 -17.64
C LEU A 4 8.96 0.48 -19.07
N ALA A 5 10.25 0.70 -19.25
CA ALA A 5 10.92 0.33 -20.48
C ALA A 5 10.70 -1.18 -20.66
N ASP A 6 10.34 -1.60 -21.87
CA ASP A 6 9.88 -2.95 -22.20
C ASP A 6 11.04 -3.98 -22.26
N GLU A 7 11.94 -3.86 -21.28
CA GLU A 7 13.28 -4.44 -21.23
C GLU A 7 13.22 -5.95 -21.03
N THR A 8 12.26 -6.44 -20.22
CA THR A 8 12.11 -7.88 -19.96
C THR A 8 10.82 -8.48 -20.55
N PRO A 9 10.81 -9.79 -20.84
CA PRO A 9 9.58 -10.49 -21.22
C PRO A 9 8.48 -10.42 -20.15
N ALA A 10 8.85 -10.26 -18.88
CA ALA A 10 7.88 -10.11 -17.79
C ALA A 10 7.18 -8.75 -17.84
N ASP A 11 7.90 -7.68 -18.21
CA ASP A 11 7.35 -6.33 -18.33
C ASP A 11 6.39 -6.23 -19.51
N ARG A 12 6.72 -6.84 -20.67
CA ARG A 12 5.80 -6.96 -21.81
C ARG A 12 4.49 -7.62 -21.42
N LEU A 13 4.59 -8.72 -20.69
CA LEU A 13 3.41 -9.46 -20.24
C LEU A 13 2.61 -8.67 -19.22
N TYR A 14 3.29 -7.90 -18.36
CA TYR A 14 2.65 -6.98 -17.42
C TYR A 14 1.91 -5.86 -18.15
N LEU A 15 2.53 -5.17 -19.11
CA LEU A 15 1.92 -4.13 -19.94
C LEU A 15 0.73 -4.66 -20.73
N LYS A 16 0.85 -5.86 -21.32
CA LYS A 16 -0.28 -6.54 -21.97
C LYS A 16 -1.44 -6.75 -20.99
N GLY A 17 -1.14 -7.16 -19.76
CA GLY A 17 -2.14 -7.29 -18.71
C GLY A 17 -2.81 -5.95 -18.39
N LEU A 18 -2.05 -4.87 -18.24
CA LEU A 18 -2.60 -3.53 -18.01
C LEU A 18 -3.51 -3.08 -19.15
N ALA A 19 -3.13 -3.32 -20.40
CA ALA A 19 -3.97 -3.01 -21.56
C ALA A 19 -5.30 -3.78 -21.56
N ILE A 20 -5.31 -5.04 -21.09
CA ILE A 20 -6.55 -5.81 -20.91
C ILE A 20 -7.45 -5.15 -19.85
N ARG A 21 -6.88 -4.74 -18.72
CA ARG A 21 -7.64 -4.17 -17.59
C ARG A 21 -8.16 -2.76 -17.88
N TYR A 22 -7.32 -1.88 -18.42
CA TYR A 22 -7.59 -0.45 -18.51
C TYR A 22 -7.97 0.01 -19.93
N GLU A 23 -7.54 -0.70 -20.97
CA GLU A 23 -7.72 -0.31 -22.39
C GLU A 23 -8.69 -1.23 -23.15
N ARG A 24 -9.39 -2.13 -22.44
CA ARG A 24 -10.41 -3.06 -22.98
C ARG A 24 -9.87 -4.03 -24.04
N HIS A 25 -8.59 -4.38 -23.98
CA HIS A 25 -8.04 -5.44 -24.83
C HIS A 25 -8.62 -6.82 -24.45
N PHE A 26 -8.62 -7.75 -25.40
CA PHE A 26 -9.08 -9.11 -25.15
C PHE A 26 -8.04 -9.93 -24.38
N GLY A 27 -8.49 -10.62 -23.32
CA GLY A 27 -7.67 -11.59 -22.59
C GLY A 27 -8.06 -11.75 -21.13
N LEU A 28 -7.27 -12.53 -20.40
CA LEU A 28 -7.48 -12.83 -18.98
C LEU A 28 -6.45 -12.08 -18.13
N TRP A 29 -6.84 -10.94 -17.56
CA TRP A 29 -5.97 -10.11 -16.73
C TRP A 29 -5.52 -10.83 -15.44
N MET A 30 -6.47 -11.41 -14.69
CA MET A 30 -6.20 -12.02 -13.36
C MET A 30 -5.13 -13.14 -13.41
N PRO A 31 -5.22 -14.14 -14.29
CA PRO A 31 -4.21 -15.19 -14.39
C PRO A 31 -2.82 -14.65 -14.77
N ILE A 32 -2.76 -13.65 -15.66
CA ILE A 32 -1.50 -13.01 -16.05
C ILE A 32 -0.85 -12.34 -14.83
N MET A 33 -1.62 -11.57 -14.07
CA MET A 33 -1.08 -10.89 -12.89
C MET A 33 -0.66 -11.87 -11.80
N TRP A 34 -1.41 -12.95 -11.56
CA TRP A 34 -1.00 -13.98 -10.61
C TRP A 34 0.27 -14.69 -11.04
N HIS A 35 0.40 -15.04 -12.32
CA HIS A 35 1.62 -15.63 -12.85
C HIS A 35 2.83 -14.74 -12.56
N LEU A 36 2.73 -13.43 -12.84
CA LEU A 36 3.79 -12.46 -12.61
C LEU A 36 4.07 -12.25 -11.12
N ALA A 37 3.03 -12.12 -10.29
CA ALA A 37 3.16 -11.93 -8.85
C ALA A 37 3.81 -13.14 -8.16
N LEU A 38 3.48 -14.37 -8.58
CA LEU A 38 4.12 -15.58 -8.05
C LEU A 38 5.61 -15.65 -8.42
N ARG A 39 5.98 -15.15 -9.61
CA ARG A 39 7.38 -15.01 -10.04
C ARG A 39 8.10 -13.81 -9.44
N GLY A 40 7.38 -12.97 -8.71
CA GLY A 40 7.98 -11.90 -7.92
C GLY A 40 7.96 -10.51 -8.55
N HIS A 41 7.18 -10.29 -9.61
CA HIS A 41 6.98 -8.98 -10.21
C HIS A 41 6.19 -8.06 -9.26
N THR A 42 6.78 -6.94 -8.83
CA THR A 42 6.21 -6.09 -7.77
C THR A 42 5.00 -5.31 -8.25
N GLY A 43 5.03 -4.77 -9.48
CA GLY A 43 3.88 -4.07 -10.06
C GLY A 43 2.64 -4.96 -10.16
N ALA A 44 2.81 -6.24 -10.47
CA ALA A 44 1.69 -7.18 -10.55
C ALA A 44 1.09 -7.48 -9.17
N MET A 45 1.93 -7.54 -8.13
CA MET A 45 1.45 -7.66 -6.75
C MET A 45 0.64 -6.44 -6.33
N ILE A 46 1.11 -5.24 -6.67
CA ILE A 46 0.43 -3.98 -6.37
C ILE A 46 -0.93 -3.92 -7.08
N GLU A 47 -0.97 -4.20 -8.39
CA GLU A 47 -2.21 -4.19 -9.18
C GLU A 47 -3.27 -5.17 -8.66
N LEU A 48 -2.86 -6.37 -8.26
CA LEU A 48 -3.73 -7.35 -7.61
C LEU A 48 -4.21 -6.87 -6.24
N ALA A 49 -3.31 -6.26 -5.44
CA ALA A 49 -3.67 -5.74 -4.13
C ALA A 49 -4.67 -4.58 -4.24
N ASP A 50 -4.47 -3.65 -5.18
CA ASP A 50 -5.40 -2.56 -5.49
C ASP A 50 -6.77 -3.12 -5.92
N TRP A 51 -6.78 -4.16 -6.77
CA TRP A 51 -8.02 -4.82 -7.19
C TRP A 51 -8.76 -5.46 -6.01
N PHE A 52 -8.08 -6.23 -5.17
CA PHE A 52 -8.72 -6.86 -4.01
C PHE A 52 -9.15 -5.85 -2.94
N SER A 53 -8.49 -4.70 -2.84
CA SER A 53 -8.83 -3.66 -1.86
C SER A 53 -9.74 -2.56 -2.42
N THR A 54 -10.29 -2.73 -3.63
CA THR A 54 -11.14 -1.71 -4.29
C THR A 54 -12.40 -1.37 -3.49
N ASP A 55 -12.96 -2.34 -2.75
CA ASP A 55 -14.13 -2.14 -1.91
C ASP A 55 -13.83 -1.40 -0.60
N ASN A 56 -12.56 -1.11 -0.31
CA ASN A 56 -12.06 -0.56 0.95
C ASN A 56 -12.52 -1.35 2.20
N SER A 57 -12.88 -2.62 2.05
CA SER A 57 -13.34 -3.44 3.18
C SER A 57 -12.16 -4.09 3.90
N ALA A 58 -12.30 -4.28 5.23
CA ALA A 58 -11.29 -4.96 6.01
C ALA A 58 -11.10 -6.43 5.57
N LYS A 59 -12.20 -7.08 5.15
CA LYS A 59 -12.19 -8.47 4.70
C LYS A 59 -11.37 -8.64 3.42
N SER A 60 -11.59 -7.79 2.43
CA SER A 60 -10.93 -7.92 1.12
C SER A 60 -9.48 -7.44 1.16
N PHE A 61 -9.14 -6.51 2.06
CA PHE A 61 -7.73 -6.19 2.31
C PHE A 61 -6.96 -7.34 3.00
N GLY A 62 -7.60 -8.02 3.95
CA GLY A 62 -7.05 -9.18 4.64
C GLY A 62 -5.85 -8.87 5.55
N THR A 63 -5.04 -9.89 5.84
CA THR A 63 -3.95 -9.80 6.83
C THR A 63 -2.57 -9.86 6.16
N PRO A 64 -1.56 -9.07 6.61
CA PRO A 64 -0.22 -9.13 6.02
C PRO A 64 0.52 -10.47 6.17
N ALA A 65 -0.06 -11.41 6.93
CA ALA A 65 0.44 -12.77 7.08
C ALA A 65 -0.05 -13.69 5.96
N ASP A 66 -1.26 -13.46 5.44
CA ASP A 66 -1.80 -14.17 4.29
C ASP A 66 -1.15 -13.66 2.99
N PRO A 67 -0.35 -14.48 2.29
CA PRO A 67 0.40 -14.07 1.10
C PRO A 67 -0.47 -13.76 -0.12
N PHE A 68 -1.75 -14.17 -0.12
CA PHE A 68 -2.70 -13.93 -1.22
C PHE A 68 -3.64 -12.75 -0.97
N SER A 69 -3.73 -12.29 0.27
CA SER A 69 -4.46 -11.06 0.61
C SER A 69 -3.80 -9.80 0.02
N ALA A 70 -4.57 -8.72 -0.15
CA ALA A 70 -4.03 -7.44 -0.59
C ALA A 70 -2.90 -6.94 0.35
N ALA A 71 -3.12 -7.07 1.67
CA ALA A 71 -2.13 -6.72 2.68
C ALA A 71 -0.81 -7.51 2.53
N GLY A 72 -0.92 -8.81 2.22
CA GLY A 72 0.21 -9.69 1.99
C GLY A 72 0.97 -9.36 0.71
N LEU A 73 0.23 -9.09 -0.37
CA LEU A 73 0.79 -8.67 -1.66
C LEU A 73 1.58 -7.37 -1.52
N TYR A 74 1.01 -6.33 -0.88
CA TYR A 74 1.73 -5.10 -0.58
C TYR A 74 2.98 -5.34 0.26
N ARG A 75 2.88 -6.19 1.29
CA ARG A 75 4.04 -6.53 2.14
C ARG A 75 5.16 -7.20 1.36
N ARG A 76 4.82 -8.07 0.40
CA ARG A 76 5.79 -8.78 -0.44
C ARG A 76 6.44 -7.84 -1.44
N ALA A 77 5.65 -6.99 -2.12
CA ALA A 77 6.16 -5.99 -3.04
C ALA A 77 7.11 -5.01 -2.33
N HIS A 78 6.72 -4.51 -1.16
CA HIS A 78 7.57 -3.64 -0.34
C HIS A 78 8.87 -4.32 0.09
N ARG A 79 8.83 -5.59 0.51
CA ARG A 79 10.05 -6.35 0.86
C ARG A 79 10.99 -6.62 -0.31
N LYS A 80 10.47 -6.56 -1.53
CA LYS A 80 11.26 -6.64 -2.78
C LYS A 80 11.83 -5.29 -3.20
N GLY A 81 11.59 -4.22 -2.45
CA GLY A 81 12.13 -2.89 -2.70
C GLY A 81 11.16 -1.91 -3.36
N ASP A 82 9.92 -2.31 -3.65
CA ASP A 82 8.95 -1.39 -4.24
C ASP A 82 8.38 -0.43 -3.18
N ALA A 83 8.90 0.80 -3.16
CA ALA A 83 8.52 1.82 -2.18
C ALA A 83 7.02 2.19 -2.27
N ARG A 84 6.43 2.12 -3.48
CA ARG A 84 5.01 2.46 -3.70
C ARG A 84 4.08 1.52 -2.95
N ALA A 85 4.46 0.24 -2.83
CA ALA A 85 3.63 -0.76 -2.15
C ALA A 85 3.30 -0.37 -0.70
N ALA A 86 4.25 0.26 0.01
CA ALA A 86 4.00 0.72 1.37
C ALA A 86 3.07 1.94 1.41
N ASN A 87 3.19 2.85 0.44
CA ASN A 87 2.32 4.02 0.35
C ASN A 87 0.88 3.63 -0.06
N ASN A 88 0.71 2.78 -1.09
CA ASN A 88 -0.59 2.26 -1.50
C ASN A 88 -1.30 1.52 -0.35
N ALA A 89 -0.57 0.66 0.38
CA ALA A 89 -1.11 0.01 1.57
C ALA A 89 -1.54 1.00 2.66
N ALA A 90 -0.81 2.11 2.80
CA ALA A 90 -1.17 3.19 3.71
C ALA A 90 -2.49 3.86 3.28
N MET A 91 -2.63 4.17 1.99
CA MET A 91 -3.86 4.75 1.44
C MET A 91 -5.06 3.80 1.55
N SER A 92 -4.90 2.51 1.28
CA SER A 92 -5.97 1.52 1.53
C SER A 92 -6.37 1.49 3.01
N CYS A 93 -5.42 1.67 3.94
CA CYS A 93 -5.73 1.76 5.36
C CYS A 93 -6.45 3.06 5.74
N PHE A 94 -6.09 4.18 5.11
CA PHE A 94 -6.77 5.45 5.30
C PHE A 94 -8.22 5.39 4.83
N ASN A 95 -8.46 4.87 3.61
CA ASN A 95 -9.81 4.79 3.01
C ASN A 95 -10.79 3.95 3.84
N ARG A 96 -10.29 2.97 4.60
CA ARG A 96 -11.09 2.12 5.50
C ARG A 96 -11.15 2.63 6.95
N ASN A 97 -10.65 3.84 7.22
CA ASN A 97 -10.54 4.42 8.56
C ASN A 97 -9.66 3.61 9.55
N ASP A 98 -8.76 2.75 9.05
CA ASP A 98 -7.76 2.05 9.86
C ASP A 98 -6.52 2.94 10.06
N MET A 99 -6.65 3.84 11.02
CA MET A 99 -5.61 4.83 11.33
C MET A 99 -4.33 4.19 11.89
N THR A 100 -4.45 3.05 12.58
CA THR A 100 -3.30 2.29 13.09
C THR A 100 -2.52 1.64 11.95
N GLY A 101 -3.22 0.98 11.03
CA GLY A 101 -2.62 0.42 9.81
C GLY A 101 -2.01 1.49 8.93
N TYR A 102 -2.72 2.62 8.75
CA TYR A 102 -2.25 3.74 7.95
C TYR A 102 -0.92 4.29 8.46
N ARG A 103 -0.81 4.57 9.76
CA ARG A 103 0.45 5.01 10.38
C ARG A 103 1.57 3.97 10.25
N ARG A 104 1.25 2.70 10.44
CA ARG A 104 2.23 1.60 10.31
C ARG A 104 2.81 1.53 8.91
N TRP A 105 1.98 1.65 7.88
CA TRP A 105 2.41 1.60 6.49
C TRP A 105 3.11 2.89 6.03
N LEU A 106 2.65 4.07 6.48
CA LEU A 106 3.38 5.32 6.31
C LEU A 106 4.81 5.25 6.87
N GLY A 107 4.98 4.68 8.07
CA GLY A 107 6.31 4.49 8.65
C GLY A 107 7.22 3.58 7.82
N ARG A 108 6.65 2.61 7.10
CA ARG A 108 7.40 1.76 6.16
C ARG A 108 7.74 2.49 4.86
N ALA A 109 6.81 3.27 4.33
CA ALA A 109 7.06 4.10 3.14
C ALA A 109 8.13 5.17 3.42
N ALA A 110 8.07 5.84 4.58
CA ALA A 110 9.09 6.80 5.00
C ALA A 110 10.48 6.15 5.15
N LYS A 111 10.56 4.93 5.71
CA LYS A 111 11.82 4.16 5.79
C LYS A 111 12.34 3.73 4.42
N ALA A 112 11.46 3.51 3.44
CA ALA A 112 11.83 3.23 2.06
C ALA A 112 12.26 4.49 1.28
N GLY A 113 12.26 5.66 1.92
CA GLY A 113 12.71 6.91 1.31
C GLY A 113 11.62 7.74 0.64
N ASP A 114 10.33 7.43 0.83
CA ASP A 114 9.23 8.26 0.34
C ASP A 114 9.15 9.57 1.17
N PRO A 115 9.52 10.74 0.60
CA PRO A 115 9.56 12.00 1.35
C PRO A 115 8.16 12.49 1.72
N SER A 116 7.16 12.15 0.89
CA SER A 116 5.76 12.49 1.13
C SER A 116 5.23 11.70 2.33
N ALA A 117 5.59 10.41 2.44
CA ALA A 117 5.22 9.59 3.57
C ALA A 117 5.84 10.06 4.88
N GLY A 118 7.10 10.52 4.86
CA GLY A 118 7.75 11.11 6.04
C GLY A 118 7.03 12.39 6.52
N THR A 119 6.65 13.26 5.59
CA THR A 119 5.87 14.47 5.89
C THR A 119 4.47 14.12 6.40
N GLN A 120 3.77 13.18 5.76
CA GLN A 120 2.46 12.73 6.20
C GLN A 120 2.50 12.05 7.57
N LEU A 121 3.54 11.27 7.87
CA LEU A 121 3.74 10.66 9.19
C LEU A 121 3.96 11.71 10.28
N ARG A 122 4.76 12.76 9.99
CA ARG A 122 4.93 13.91 10.89
C ARG A 122 3.63 14.68 11.08
N ASN A 123 2.84 14.81 10.01
CA ASN A 123 1.59 15.57 9.98
C ASN A 123 0.35 14.74 10.34
N PHE A 124 0.48 13.45 10.63
CA PHE A 124 -0.61 12.50 10.96
C PHE A 124 -1.41 12.90 12.24
N GLU A 125 -1.17 14.09 12.75
CA GLU A 125 -1.76 14.67 13.92
C GLU A 125 -2.71 15.80 13.54
N THR A 126 -3.99 15.51 13.42
CA THR A 126 -5.01 16.56 13.56
C THR A 126 -6.28 15.99 14.17
N ARG A 127 -6.51 16.31 15.47
CA ARG A 127 -7.79 16.65 16.13
C ARG A 127 -7.94 16.22 17.60
N LEU A 128 -6.98 15.50 18.20
CA LEU A 128 -7.04 15.14 19.63
C LEU A 128 -5.72 15.38 20.35
N TRP A 129 -5.81 15.96 21.55
CA TRP A 129 -4.72 16.07 22.52
C TRP A 129 -4.14 14.70 22.89
N HIS A 130 -2.84 14.61 23.17
CA HIS A 130 -2.10 13.36 23.42
C HIS A 130 -2.78 12.40 24.43
N ALA A 131 -3.16 12.91 25.61
CA ALA A 131 -3.94 12.19 26.61
C ALA A 131 -5.30 11.67 26.12
N ALA A 132 -6.00 12.39 25.24
CA ALA A 132 -7.26 11.94 24.63
C ALA A 132 -7.01 10.90 23.51
N ALA A 133 -5.92 11.06 22.74
CA ALA A 133 -5.50 10.08 21.75
C ALA A 133 -5.10 8.73 22.38
N ARG A 134 -4.49 8.75 23.58
CA ARG A 134 -4.22 7.54 24.39
C ARG A 134 -5.50 6.79 24.76
N LYS A 135 -6.56 7.51 25.17
CA LYS A 135 -7.85 6.91 25.57
C LYS A 135 -8.57 6.20 24.40
N VAL A 136 -8.33 6.63 23.16
CA VAL A 136 -8.94 6.06 21.94
C VAL A 136 -7.98 5.09 21.22
N GLY A 137 -6.86 4.70 21.84
CA GLY A 137 -5.88 3.77 21.24
C GLY A 137 -5.11 4.34 20.04
N ARG A 138 -5.09 5.67 19.87
CA ARG A 138 -4.38 6.40 18.80
C ARG A 138 -3.08 7.02 19.31
N LEU A 139 -2.32 6.27 20.10
CA LEU A 139 -1.18 6.79 20.86
C LEU A 139 -0.02 7.20 19.92
N ARG A 140 0.33 8.49 19.91
CA ARG A 140 1.52 9.05 19.23
C ARG A 140 2.69 9.20 20.22
N PRO A 141 3.93 9.41 19.78
CA PRO A 141 5.03 9.81 20.67
C PRO A 141 4.79 11.23 21.17
N GLU A 142 5.15 11.50 22.42
CA GLU A 142 5.01 12.81 23.05
C GLU A 142 5.84 13.87 22.30
N GLN A 143 5.27 15.07 22.10
CA GLN A 143 5.96 16.18 21.44
C GLN A 143 5.99 17.40 22.36
N LYS A 144 6.98 18.26 22.17
CA LYS A 144 7.17 19.50 22.95
C LYS A 144 5.93 20.40 23.02
N ARG A 145 5.05 20.36 22.02
CA ARG A 145 3.78 21.12 22.03
C ARG A 145 2.73 20.61 23.01
N ASP A 146 2.87 19.37 23.49
CA ASP A 146 1.97 18.75 24.47
C ASP A 146 2.31 19.14 25.91
N GLU A 147 3.46 19.78 26.14
CA GLU A 147 3.91 20.23 27.46
C GLU A 147 3.22 21.53 27.92
N PHE A 148 2.64 22.30 27.00
CA PHE A 148 2.07 23.63 27.27
C PHE A 148 0.59 23.59 27.68
N ALA A 149 0.18 22.49 28.26
CA ALA A 149 -1.14 21.94 28.08
C ALA A 149 -1.58 21.26 29.39
#